data_AF-A0A951HBN7-F1
#
_entry.id   AF-A0A951HBN7-F1
#
_cell.length_a   1.000
_cell.length_b   1.000
_cell.length_c   1.000
_cell.angle_alpha   90.00
_cell.angle_beta   90.00
_cell.angle_gamma   90.00
#
_symmetry.space_group_name_H-M   'P 1'
#
loop_
_entity.id
_entity.type
_entity.pdbx_description
1 polymer ?
#
loop_
_entity_poly.entity_id
_entity_poly.type
_entity_poly.pdbx_seq_one_letter_code
_entity_poly.pdbx_strand_id
1 'polypeptide(L)'
;MPYTLDGQPLNVSLEPQQNGGTLWVPLRPIGQALGGNVDWDPDNQVAILYLNSRIATVKMDDANVDVDGQQYALQEAPYVSDGESWVPVRFFNNPLGYALNVDLGSHQVDFTSPAA
;
A
#
# COMPACT_ATOMS: atom_id res chain seq x y z
N MET A 1 0.62 9.97 14.76
CA MET A 1 0.04 9.30 13.58
C MET A 1 1.18 8.59 12.90
N PRO A 2 1.11 7.26 12.71
CA PRO A 2 2.23 6.48 12.19
C PRO A 2 2.50 6.72 10.70
N TYR A 3 1.61 7.42 10.01
CA TYR A 3 1.73 7.72 8.58
C TYR A 3 1.83 9.22 8.33
N THR A 4 2.75 9.60 7.43
CA THR A 4 2.88 10.95 6.92
C THR A 4 3.02 10.94 5.39
N LEU A 5 2.58 12.01 4.73
CA LEU A 5 2.80 12.31 3.32
C LEU A 5 3.55 13.63 3.23
N ASP A 6 4.77 13.62 2.70
CA ASP A 6 5.65 14.79 2.62
C ASP A 6 5.81 15.49 3.99
N GLY A 7 5.96 14.69 5.06
CA GLY A 7 6.02 15.16 6.45
C GLY A 7 4.70 15.64 7.05
N GLN A 8 3.60 15.67 6.29
CA GLN A 8 2.27 16.00 6.79
C GLN A 8 1.54 14.75 7.30
N PRO A 9 0.91 14.78 8.48
CA PRO A 9 0.24 13.61 9.05
C PRO A 9 -0.96 13.16 8.20
N LEU A 10 -1.06 11.85 7.94
CA LEU A 10 -2.22 11.22 7.31
C LEU A 10 -3.21 10.73 8.36
N ASN A 11 -4.50 10.97 8.12
CA ASN A 11 -5.57 10.49 8.99
C ASN A 11 -5.97 9.06 8.65
N VAL A 12 -5.19 8.09 9.11
CA VAL A 12 -5.47 6.66 8.98
C VAL A 12 -5.58 6.05 10.36
N SER A 13 -6.71 5.38 10.63
CA SER A 13 -7.04 4.85 11.96
C SER A 13 -6.39 3.50 12.27
N LEU A 14 -6.04 2.73 11.24
CA LEU A 14 -5.41 1.42 11.37
C LEU A 14 -3.90 1.58 11.41
N GLU A 15 -3.25 1.02 12.42
CA GLU A 15 -1.79 1.08 12.58
C GLU A 15 -1.06 0.09 11.66
N PRO A 16 0.19 0.36 11.29
CA PRO A 16 0.98 -0.57 10.49
C PRO A 16 1.35 -1.80 11.33
N GLN A 17 1.38 -2.96 10.69
CA GLN A 17 1.73 -4.22 11.35
C GLN A 17 3.11 -4.67 10.90
N GLN A 18 3.97 -5.08 11.84
CA GLN A 18 5.26 -5.66 11.49
C GLN A 18 5.21 -7.18 11.66
N ASN A 19 5.50 -7.92 10.59
CA ASN A 19 5.61 -9.37 10.61
C ASN A 19 6.74 -9.82 9.69
N GLY A 20 7.58 -10.75 10.13
CA GLY A 20 8.67 -11.31 9.31
C GLY A 20 9.74 -10.32 8.85
N GLY A 21 9.83 -9.13 9.46
CA GLY A 21 10.70 -8.04 8.99
C GLY A 21 10.06 -7.14 7.92
N THR A 22 8.84 -7.44 7.51
CA THR A 22 8.02 -6.62 6.61
C THR A 22 7.06 -5.77 7.41
N LEU A 23 6.95 -4.51 7.01
CA LEU A 23 5.92 -3.61 7.50
C LEU A 23 4.72 -3.64 6.54
N TRP A 24 3.56 -3.89 7.11
CA TRP A 24 2.29 -4.07 6.43
C TRP A 24 1.40 -2.87 6.70
N VAL A 25 0.68 -2.45 5.67
CA VAL A 25 -0.23 -1.31 5.75
C VAL A 25 -1.57 -1.67 5.10
N PRO A 26 -2.68 -1.08 5.58
CA PRO A 26 -3.99 -1.35 5.02
C PRO A 26 -4.13 -0.62 3.68
N LEU A 27 -4.35 -1.38 2.60
CA LEU A 27 -4.31 -0.89 1.22
C LEU A 27 -5.32 0.22 0.99
N ARG A 28 -6.58 0.04 1.43
CA ARG A 28 -7.66 0.99 1.15
C ARG A 28 -7.49 2.32 1.91
N PRO A 29 -7.30 2.33 3.25
CA PRO A 29 -7.07 3.57 3.98
C PRO A 29 -5.84 4.34 3.50
N ILE A 30 -4.73 3.65 3.20
CA ILE A 30 -3.53 4.31 2.67
C ILE A 30 -3.79 4.84 1.27
N GLY A 31 -4.35 4.05 0.36
CA GLY A 31 -4.69 4.49 -0.98
C GLY A 31 -5.57 5.75 -0.97
N GLN A 32 -6.60 5.78 -0.12
CA GLN A 32 -7.47 6.94 0.05
C GLN A 32 -6.75 8.15 0.68
N ALA A 33 -5.92 7.93 1.71
CA ALA A 33 -5.17 8.99 2.36
C ALA A 33 -4.13 9.65 1.43
N LEU A 34 -3.62 8.88 0.45
CA LEU A 34 -2.74 9.37 -0.60
C LEU A 34 -3.50 10.04 -1.78
N GLY A 35 -4.83 10.16 -1.69
CA GLY A 35 -5.68 10.83 -2.68
C GLY A 35 -6.24 9.91 -3.78
N GLY A 36 -6.09 8.59 -3.63
CA GLY A 36 -6.58 7.58 -4.56
C GLY A 36 -7.95 7.00 -4.19
N ASN A 37 -8.37 5.99 -4.96
CA ASN A 37 -9.54 5.16 -4.69
C ASN A 37 -9.17 3.67 -4.75
N VAL A 38 -9.88 2.83 -4.01
CA VAL A 38 -9.68 1.37 -4.05
C VAL A 38 -11.02 0.68 -4.24
N ASP A 39 -11.16 -0.03 -5.36
CA ASP A 39 -12.28 -0.93 -5.61
C ASP A 39 -11.91 -2.35 -5.15
N TRP A 40 -12.90 -3.11 -4.69
CA TRP A 40 -12.71 -4.46 -4.20
C TRP A 40 -13.65 -5.44 -4.92
N ASP A 41 -13.06 -6.47 -5.51
CA ASP A 41 -13.75 -7.63 -6.05
C ASP A 41 -13.64 -8.79 -5.04
N PRO A 42 -14.72 -9.07 -4.28
CA PRO A 42 -14.70 -10.13 -3.28
C PRO A 42 -14.69 -11.54 -3.89
N ASP A 43 -15.22 -11.72 -5.10
CA ASP A 43 -15.34 -13.05 -5.73
C ASP A 43 -13.97 -13.55 -6.19
N ASN A 44 -13.12 -12.64 -6.66
CA ASN A 44 -11.76 -12.95 -7.12
C ASN A 44 -10.68 -12.61 -6.09
N GLN A 45 -11.05 -11.99 -4.96
CA GLN A 45 -10.14 -11.44 -3.96
C GLN A 45 -9.11 -10.48 -4.58
N VAL A 46 -9.59 -9.51 -5.36
CA VAL A 46 -8.77 -8.53 -6.07
C VAL A 46 -9.11 -7.12 -5.61
N ALA A 47 -8.09 -6.36 -5.22
CA ALA A 47 -8.19 -4.93 -4.99
C ALA A 47 -7.64 -4.17 -6.20
N ILE A 48 -8.37 -3.15 -6.67
CA ILE A 48 -7.94 -2.26 -7.75
C ILE A 48 -7.71 -0.88 -7.16
N LEU A 49 -6.45 -0.46 -7.09
CA LEU A 49 -6.04 0.85 -6.61
C LEU A 49 -5.86 1.82 -7.78
N TYR A 50 -6.54 2.95 -7.71
CA TYR A 50 -6.37 4.09 -8.60
C TYR A 50 -5.64 5.20 -7.84
N LEU A 51 -4.42 5.52 -8.25
CA LEU A 51 -3.59 6.50 -7.55
C LEU A 51 -2.68 7.24 -8.54
N ASN A 52 -2.72 8.57 -8.54
CA ASN A 52 -1.88 9.42 -9.42
C ASN A 52 -1.88 9.01 -10.90
N SER A 53 -3.06 8.72 -11.46
CA SER A 53 -3.23 8.22 -12.85
C SER A 53 -2.66 6.84 -13.13
N ARG A 54 -2.22 6.11 -12.09
CA ARG A 54 -1.84 4.70 -12.16
C ARG A 54 -2.98 3.81 -11.71
N ILE A 55 -3.04 2.62 -12.30
CA ILE A 55 -3.97 1.56 -11.92
C ILE A 55 -3.15 0.36 -11.48
N ALA A 56 -3.31 -0.05 -10.22
CA ALA A 56 -2.68 -1.23 -9.69
C ALA A 56 -3.73 -2.30 -9.37
N THR A 57 -3.57 -3.49 -9.94
CA THR A 57 -4.40 -4.67 -9.65
C THR A 57 -3.63 -5.57 -8.69
N VAL A 58 -4.18 -5.72 -7.49
CA VAL A 58 -3.57 -6.43 -6.37
C VAL A 58 -4.44 -7.63 -6.03
N LYS A 59 -3.98 -8.82 -6.39
CA LYS A 59 -4.65 -10.07 -6.05
C LYS A 59 -4.13 -10.60 -4.71
N MET A 60 -5.04 -10.96 -3.82
CA MET A 60 -4.67 -11.55 -2.53
C MET A 60 -4.04 -12.92 -2.73
N ASP A 61 -3.10 -13.27 -1.87
CA ASP A 61 -2.30 -14.50 -1.92
C ASP A 61 -1.42 -14.65 -3.19
N ASP A 62 -1.32 -13.61 -4.02
CA ASP A 62 -0.42 -13.54 -5.16
C ASP A 62 0.61 -12.41 -4.95
N ALA A 63 1.89 -12.77 -4.95
CA ALA A 63 2.95 -11.77 -4.82
C ALA A 63 3.19 -10.99 -6.13
N ASN A 64 2.57 -11.37 -7.25
CA ASN A 64 2.65 -10.61 -8.49
C ASN A 64 1.49 -9.62 -8.55
N VAL A 65 1.82 -8.34 -8.66
CA VAL A 65 0.85 -7.26 -8.84
C VAL A 65 1.01 -6.66 -10.23
N ASP A 66 -0.10 -6.28 -10.84
CA ASP A 66 -0.09 -5.52 -12.08
C ASP A 66 -0.15 -4.03 -11.76
N VAL A 67 0.74 -3.22 -12.32
CA VAL A 67 0.63 -1.76 -12.30
C VAL A 67 0.78 -1.24 -13.72
N ASP A 68 -0.27 -0.58 -14.22
CA ASP A 68 -0.34 -0.05 -15.58
C ASP A 68 -0.05 -1.10 -16.68
N GLY A 69 -0.46 -2.37 -16.46
CA GLY A 69 -0.20 -3.48 -17.38
C GLY A 69 1.19 -4.11 -17.26
N GLN A 70 2.01 -3.66 -16.30
CA GLN A 70 3.31 -4.23 -16.01
C GLN A 70 3.29 -5.03 -14.70
N GLN A 71 3.89 -6.22 -14.72
CA GLN A 71 3.96 -7.10 -13.55
C GLN A 71 5.14 -6.73 -12.64
N TYR A 72 4.85 -6.60 -11.34
CA TYR A 72 5.84 -6.37 -10.28
C TYR A 72 5.73 -7.45 -9.22
N ALA A 73 6.87 -8.00 -8.80
CA ALA A 73 6.92 -8.97 -7.70
C ALA A 73 7.09 -8.26 -6.35
N LEU A 74 6.20 -8.57 -5.41
CA LEU A 74 6.31 -8.20 -4.01
C LEU A 74 7.18 -9.19 -3.25
N GLN A 75 7.72 -8.77 -2.11
CA GLN A 75 8.47 -9.66 -1.22
C GLN A 75 7.57 -10.70 -0.55
N GLU A 76 6.35 -10.29 -0.22
CA GLU A 76 5.33 -11.12 0.41
C GLU A 76 3.99 -10.83 -0.26
N ALA A 77 3.14 -11.86 -0.35
CA ALA A 77 1.83 -11.75 -0.98
C ALA A 77 0.89 -10.90 -0.09
N PRO A 78 0.09 -10.00 -0.68
CA PRO A 78 -1.00 -9.32 0.02
C PRO A 78 -1.98 -10.32 0.61
N TYR A 79 -2.60 -9.99 1.74
CA TYR A 79 -3.57 -10.85 2.39
C TYR A 79 -4.76 -10.05 2.93
N VAL A 80 -5.83 -10.74 3.29
CA VAL A 80 -6.98 -10.14 3.99
C VAL A 80 -6.97 -10.59 5.44
N SER A 81 -7.03 -9.64 6.37
CA SER A 81 -7.25 -9.91 7.80
C SER A 81 -8.25 -8.92 8.37
N ASP A 82 -9.18 -9.43 9.18
CA ASP A 82 -10.22 -8.63 9.84
C ASP A 82 -11.05 -7.76 8.87
N GLY A 83 -11.24 -8.25 7.64
CA GLY A 83 -12.00 -7.54 6.60
C GLY A 83 -11.21 -6.45 5.85
N GLU A 84 -9.92 -6.29 6.15
CA GLU A 84 -9.05 -5.31 5.51
C GLU A 84 -7.97 -5.99 4.66
N SER A 85 -7.66 -5.40 3.50
CA SER A 85 -6.57 -5.85 2.63
C SER A 85 -5.25 -5.26 3.09
N TRP A 86 -4.28 -6.11 3.38
CA TRP A 86 -2.94 -5.73 3.83
C TRP A 86 -1.92 -5.95 2.71
N VAL A 87 -1.09 -4.95 2.49
CA VAL A 87 0.00 -4.99 1.51
C VAL A 87 1.33 -4.65 2.18
N PRO A 88 2.46 -5.21 1.71
CA PRO A 88 3.77 -4.74 2.14
C PRO A 88 3.91 -3.26 1.80
N VAL A 89 4.38 -2.43 2.74
CA VAL A 89 4.49 -0.97 2.56
C VAL A 89 5.29 -0.59 1.30
N ARG A 90 6.25 -1.43 0.91
CA ARG A 90 7.08 -1.27 -0.27
C ARG A 90 6.32 -1.30 -1.59
N PHE A 91 5.08 -1.81 -1.61
CA PHE A 91 4.18 -1.74 -2.76
C PHE A 91 3.97 -0.30 -3.25
N PHE A 92 3.98 0.68 -2.34
CA PHE A 92 3.83 2.09 -2.72
C PHE A 92 5.08 2.71 -3.35
N ASN A 93 6.24 2.04 -3.27
CA ASN A 93 7.49 2.59 -3.78
C ASN A 93 7.65 2.45 -5.30
N ASN A 94 8.43 1.49 -5.76
CA ASN A 94 8.79 1.37 -7.18
C ASN A 94 7.59 1.22 -8.15
N PRO A 95 6.49 0.52 -7.80
CA PRO A 95 5.35 0.40 -8.69
C PRO A 95 4.53 1.70 -8.82
N LEU A 96 4.40 2.47 -7.74
CA LEU A 96 3.50 3.62 -7.65
C LEU A 96 4.22 4.98 -7.61
N GLY A 97 5.54 4.98 -7.48
CA GLY A 97 6.43 6.13 -7.58
C GLY A 97 6.72 6.87 -6.28
N TYR A 98 6.19 6.43 -5.12
CA TYR A 98 6.45 7.14 -3.86
C TYR A 98 7.84 6.80 -3.31
N ALA A 99 8.57 7.77 -2.79
CA ALA A 99 9.69 7.42 -1.90
C ALA A 99 9.12 7.01 -0.54
N LEU A 100 9.83 6.13 0.18
CA LEU A 100 9.43 5.69 1.51
C LEU A 100 10.57 5.90 2.49
N ASN A 101 10.28 6.55 3.62
CA ASN A 101 11.12 6.51 4.80
C ASN A 101 10.38 5.73 5.89
N VAL A 102 10.92 4.56 6.22
CA VAL A 102 10.29 3.62 7.16
C VAL A 102 11.19 3.47 8.39
N ASP A 103 10.68 3.85 9.55
CA ASP A 103 11.31 3.57 10.83
C ASP A 103 10.62 2.35 11.46
N LEU A 104 11.30 1.19 11.39
CA LEU A 104 10.82 -0.05 11.96
C LEU A 104 10.83 -0.06 13.50
N GLY A 105 11.61 0.79 14.16
CA GLY A 105 11.65 0.87 15.62
C GLY A 105 10.44 1.60 16.20
N SER A 106 9.94 2.61 15.47
CA SER A 106 8.78 3.41 15.87
C SER A 106 7.51 3.13 15.04
N HIS A 107 7.57 2.17 14.11
CA HIS A 107 6.52 1.84 13.15
C HIS A 107 6.00 3.06 12.36
N GLN A 108 6.90 3.98 12.01
CA GLN A 108 6.54 5.16 11.24
C GLN A 108 6.82 4.95 9.76
N VAL A 109 5.91 5.47 8.93
CA VAL A 109 6.00 5.44 7.47
C VAL A 109 5.75 6.85 6.95
N ASP A 110 6.79 7.45 6.38
CA ASP A 110 6.65 8.67 5.59
C ASP A 110 6.65 8.30 4.10
N PHE A 111 5.57 8.66 3.43
CA PHE A 111 5.43 8.63 1.99
C PHE A 111 5.92 9.96 1.44
N THR A 112 6.84 9.95 0.49
CA THR A 112 7.20 11.15 -0.27
C THR A 112 6.57 11.07 -1.64
N SER A 113 5.83 12.09 -2.03
CA SER A 113 5.16 12.16 -3.33
C SER A 113 6.18 12.03 -4.47
N PRO A 114 5.84 11.36 -5.58
CA PRO A 114 6.67 11.35 -6.78
C PRO A 114 6.96 12.79 -7.25
N ALA A 115 8.16 13.03 -7.79
CA ALA A 115 8.45 14.31 -8.44
C ALA A 115 7.51 14.52 -9.65
N ALA A 116 6.92 15.71 -9.75
CA ALA A 116 6.05 16.12 -10.85
C ALA A 116 6.80 16.28 -12.18
#